data_AF-A0A7Y5RNH3-F1
#
_entry.id   AF-A0A7Y5RNH3-F1
#
_cell.length_a   1.000
_cell.length_b   1.000
_cell.length_c   1.000
_cell.angle_alpha   90.00
_cell.angle_beta   90.00
_cell.angle_gamma   90.00
#
_symmetry.space_group_name_H-M   'P 1'
#
loop_
_entity.id
_entity.type
_entity.pdbx_description
1 polymer ?
#
loop_
_entity_poly.entity_id
_entity_poly.type
_entity_poly.pdbx_seq_one_letter_code
_entity_poly.pdbx_strand_id
1 'polypeptide(L)'
;MIGIVIPAQAGIQIQREDWMPAYAGMTAEHRICTQGLHNSRESGMHFNPRPARNRRFILPLILLHAVQAAVVGLAASGLSFAGVVLLRQGTTAEGVLYLVLVAALLAFEVGLALYLILRKRKIARLIAEARLAINAADTARARFALHSLAGFLEYRMDASSITYGLGVAALLDGDSGEALRLLREAGANAAAVELRALIHLSQGMTERATRLTKAGLTLSPGEPRLWVMLAACHQAARREDDARTLIDKARKQWPNVGLVRRAGEMLDDGGYLPDLLLAAMPGM
;
A
#
# COMPACT_ATOMS: atom_id res chain seq x y z
N MET A 1 3.59 -63.88 42.87
CA MET A 1 4.49 -62.77 42.51
C MET A 1 3.62 -61.58 42.14
N ILE A 2 3.68 -60.54 42.95
CA ILE A 2 2.82 -59.35 42.89
C ILE A 2 3.40 -58.44 41.81
N GLY A 3 2.68 -58.27 40.70
CA GLY A 3 2.99 -57.27 39.68
C GLY A 3 2.29 -55.96 40.02
N ILE A 4 3.07 -54.92 40.29
CA ILE A 4 2.61 -53.56 40.53
C ILE A 4 2.12 -52.98 39.20
N VAL A 5 0.83 -52.64 39.11
CA VAL A 5 0.24 -51.90 37.99
C VAL A 5 0.14 -50.44 38.39
N ILE A 6 0.86 -49.56 37.69
CA ILE A 6 0.79 -48.11 37.83
C ILE A 6 -0.49 -47.63 37.11
N PRO A 7 -1.42 -46.91 37.76
CA PRO A 7 -2.54 -46.31 37.04
C PRO A 7 -2.06 -45.12 36.21
N ALA A 8 -2.36 -45.12 34.91
CA ALA A 8 -2.20 -43.95 34.05
C ALA A 8 -3.21 -42.87 34.47
N GLN A 9 -2.70 -41.67 34.72
CA GLN A 9 -3.49 -40.46 34.96
C GLN A 9 -4.44 -40.19 33.80
N ALA A 10 -5.73 -40.05 34.10
CA ALA A 10 -6.73 -39.54 33.18
C ALA A 10 -6.41 -38.06 32.88
N GLY A 11 -5.92 -37.79 31.68
CA GLY A 11 -5.80 -36.44 31.16
C GLY A 11 -7.20 -35.87 30.90
N ILE A 12 -7.54 -34.79 31.58
CA ILE A 12 -8.70 -33.95 31.27
C ILE A 12 -8.47 -33.36 29.87
N GLN A 13 -9.19 -33.87 28.88
CA GLN A 13 -9.19 -33.32 27.54
C GLN A 13 -10.10 -32.08 27.53
N ILE A 14 -9.49 -30.90 27.58
CA ILE A 14 -10.17 -29.63 27.34
C ILE A 14 -10.70 -29.66 25.91
N GLN A 15 -12.02 -29.68 25.74
CA GLN A 15 -12.67 -29.56 24.43
C GLN A 15 -12.26 -28.23 23.78
N ARG A 16 -11.55 -28.30 22.66
CA ARG A 16 -11.41 -27.16 21.76
C ARG A 16 -12.65 -27.11 20.86
N GLU A 17 -13.33 -25.98 20.93
CA GLU A 17 -14.41 -25.57 20.03
C GLU A 17 -13.86 -25.38 18.61
N ASP A 18 -13.84 -26.45 17.82
CA ASP A 18 -13.80 -26.35 16.36
C ASP A 18 -14.95 -27.19 15.80
N TRP A 19 -16.15 -26.61 15.88
CA TRP A 19 -17.33 -27.10 15.16
C TRP A 19 -17.60 -26.14 14.01
N MET A 20 -17.06 -26.46 12.83
CA MET A 20 -17.48 -25.82 11.57
C MET A 20 -18.69 -26.61 11.02
N PRO A 21 -19.88 -26.01 10.87
CA PRO A 21 -20.89 -26.62 10.04
C PRO A 21 -20.42 -26.56 8.59
N ALA A 22 -20.43 -27.71 7.93
CA ALA A 22 -20.29 -27.80 6.48
C ALA A 22 -21.45 -27.00 5.84
N TYR A 23 -21.12 -25.84 5.26
CA TYR A 23 -22.03 -25.15 4.34
C TYR A 23 -22.10 -25.96 3.06
N ALA A 24 -23.09 -26.85 2.99
CA ALA A 24 -23.52 -27.47 1.76
C ALA A 24 -24.35 -26.45 0.95
N GLY A 25 -23.92 -26.20 -0.28
CA GLY A 25 -24.81 -25.75 -1.35
C GLY A 25 -25.15 -24.26 -1.42
N MET A 26 -24.17 -23.43 -1.81
CA MET A 26 -24.45 -22.26 -2.66
C MET A 26 -23.40 -22.16 -3.76
N THR A 27 -23.49 -23.06 -4.76
CA THR A 27 -23.07 -22.71 -6.11
C THR A 27 -24.12 -21.77 -6.69
N ALA A 28 -24.15 -20.54 -6.18
CA ALA A 28 -24.78 -19.45 -6.91
C ALA A 28 -23.78 -19.09 -8.01
N GLU A 29 -24.08 -19.50 -9.24
CA GLU A 29 -23.56 -18.82 -10.43
C GLU A 29 -23.98 -17.35 -10.33
N HIS A 30 -23.20 -16.54 -9.64
CA HIS A 30 -23.29 -15.11 -9.73
C HIS A 30 -22.67 -14.75 -11.08
N ARG A 31 -23.44 -14.89 -12.16
CA ARG A 31 -23.19 -14.14 -13.39
C ARG A 31 -23.37 -12.67 -13.04
N ILE A 32 -22.29 -12.07 -12.55
CA ILE A 32 -22.17 -10.63 -12.42
C ILE A 32 -22.31 -10.09 -13.84
N CYS A 33 -23.41 -9.36 -14.04
CA CYS A 33 -23.77 -8.74 -15.29
C CYS A 33 -22.69 -7.71 -15.65
N THR A 34 -21.80 -8.07 -16.58
CA THR A 34 -20.70 -7.24 -17.07
C THR A 34 -21.15 -6.09 -17.99
N GLN A 35 -22.46 -5.86 -18.16
CA GLN A 35 -23.00 -4.88 -19.12
C GLN A 35 -23.05 -3.42 -18.63
N GLY A 36 -22.57 -3.10 -17.43
CA GLY A 36 -22.58 -1.72 -16.87
C GLY A 36 -21.26 -0.94 -16.94
N LEU A 37 -20.19 -1.47 -17.54
CA LEU A 37 -18.82 -0.97 -17.33
C LEU A 37 -18.36 0.20 -18.23
N HIS A 38 -19.25 0.88 -18.96
CA HIS A 38 -18.80 1.90 -19.92
C HIS A 38 -18.58 3.32 -19.36
N ASN A 39 -18.93 3.58 -18.09
CA ASN A 39 -18.77 4.91 -17.47
C ASN A 39 -17.95 4.94 -16.15
N SER A 40 -17.34 3.82 -15.76
CA SER A 40 -16.62 3.66 -14.47
C SER A 40 -15.17 4.18 -14.47
N ARG A 41 -14.82 5.10 -15.38
CA ARG A 41 -13.43 5.62 -15.50
C ARG A 41 -12.98 6.47 -14.32
N GLU A 42 -13.89 6.94 -13.47
CA GLU A 42 -13.57 7.87 -12.37
C GLU A 42 -13.59 7.25 -10.96
N SER A 43 -13.95 5.98 -10.79
CA SER A 43 -14.05 5.36 -9.45
C SER A 43 -13.30 4.05 -9.28
N GLY A 44 -12.37 3.74 -10.18
CA GLY A 44 -11.39 2.69 -9.92
C GLY A 44 -10.64 3.00 -8.62
N MET A 45 -10.61 2.05 -7.69
CA MET A 45 -9.70 2.10 -6.54
C MET A 45 -8.30 2.45 -7.06
N HIS A 46 -7.87 3.68 -6.81
CA HIS A 46 -6.53 4.11 -7.16
C HIS A 46 -5.56 3.39 -6.23
N PHE A 47 -5.16 2.17 -6.58
CA PHE A 47 -3.96 1.55 -6.03
C PHE A 47 -2.81 2.52 -6.31
N ASN A 48 -2.46 3.31 -5.30
CA ASN A 48 -1.37 4.24 -5.38
C ASN A 48 -0.20 3.66 -4.58
N PRO A 49 0.63 2.78 -5.17
CA PRO A 49 1.78 2.21 -4.49
C PRO A 49 2.87 3.23 -4.23
N ARG A 50 2.64 4.51 -4.52
CA ARG A 50 3.58 5.54 -4.08
C ARG A 50 3.55 5.48 -2.56
N PRO A 51 4.69 5.20 -1.90
CA PRO A 51 4.74 5.26 -0.45
C PRO A 51 4.19 6.62 -0.05
N ALA A 52 3.36 6.65 1.00
CA ALA A 52 2.79 7.89 1.51
C ALA A 52 3.92 8.92 1.49
N ARG A 53 3.76 10.02 0.74
CA ARG A 53 4.85 10.93 0.37
C ARG A 53 5.37 11.58 1.64
N ASN A 54 6.18 10.84 2.38
CA ASN A 54 6.62 11.18 3.69
C ASN A 54 7.77 12.13 3.41
N ARG A 55 7.43 13.43 3.36
CA ARG A 55 8.38 14.51 3.12
C ARG A 55 9.62 14.37 4.02
N ARG A 56 9.45 13.72 5.19
CA ARG A 56 10.51 13.36 6.14
C ARG A 56 11.65 12.53 5.55
N PHE A 57 11.45 11.75 4.49
CA PHE A 57 12.52 10.96 3.87
C PHE A 57 13.07 11.55 2.57
N ILE A 58 12.23 12.28 1.82
CA ILE A 58 12.67 12.89 0.56
C ILE A 58 13.66 14.03 0.80
N LEU A 59 13.39 14.88 1.81
CA LEU A 59 14.24 16.02 2.14
C LEU A 59 15.66 15.61 2.58
N PRO A 60 15.84 14.68 3.54
CA PRO A 60 17.18 14.21 3.92
C PRO A 60 17.94 13.57 2.77
N LEU A 61 17.25 12.82 1.90
CA LEU A 61 17.91 12.20 0.74
C LEU A 61 18.38 13.24 -0.28
N ILE A 62 17.55 14.25 -0.57
CA ILE A 62 17.96 15.38 -1.44
C ILE A 62 19.12 16.14 -0.80
N LEU A 63 19.05 16.42 0.50
CA LEU A 63 20.11 17.10 1.23
C LEU A 63 21.41 16.30 1.21
N LEU A 64 21.33 14.98 1.43
CA LEU A 64 22.49 14.08 1.37
C LEU A 64 23.16 14.13 0.00
N HIS A 65 22.38 14.08 -1.09
CA HIS A 65 22.93 14.20 -2.44
C HIS A 65 23.50 15.60 -2.72
N ALA A 66 22.88 16.66 -2.20
CA ALA A 66 23.41 18.02 -2.34
C ALA A 66 24.75 18.18 -1.60
N VAL A 67 24.86 17.65 -0.38
CA VAL A 67 26.10 17.62 0.40
C VAL A 67 27.16 16.79 -0.31
N GLN A 68 26.82 15.60 -0.81
CA GLN A 68 27.74 14.77 -1.59
C GLN A 68 28.26 15.53 -2.83
N ALA A 69 27.37 16.11 -3.63
CA ALA A 69 27.75 16.87 -4.82
C ALA A 69 28.66 18.06 -4.48
N ALA A 70 28.40 18.76 -3.37
CA ALA A 70 29.25 19.85 -2.91
C ALA A 70 30.65 19.36 -2.48
N VAL A 71 30.73 18.26 -1.72
CA VAL A 71 32.00 17.66 -1.29
C VAL A 71 32.83 17.20 -2.49
N VAL A 72 32.21 16.51 -3.46
CA VAL A 72 32.90 16.05 -4.65
C VAL A 72 33.33 17.21 -5.54
N GLY A 73 32.49 18.25 -5.67
CA GLY A 73 32.82 19.47 -6.39
C GLY A 73 34.02 20.21 -5.79
N LEU A 74 34.07 20.35 -4.46
CA LEU A 74 35.20 20.94 -3.74
C LEU A 74 36.48 20.12 -3.91
N ALA A 75 36.39 18.79 -3.75
CA ALA A 75 37.53 17.89 -3.94
C ALA A 75 38.08 17.95 -5.37
N ALA A 76 37.19 17.87 -6.37
CA ALA A 76 37.56 17.99 -7.78
C ALA A 76 38.22 19.34 -8.10
N SER A 77 37.73 20.42 -7.50
CA SER A 77 38.31 21.76 -7.69
C SER A 77 39.71 21.89 -7.08
N GLY A 78 39.91 21.37 -5.86
CA GLY A 78 41.22 21.34 -5.20
C GLY A 78 42.24 20.48 -5.96
N LEU A 79 41.85 19.28 -6.38
CA LEU A 79 42.70 18.38 -7.17
C LEU A 79 43.04 18.99 -8.54
N SER A 80 42.08 19.66 -9.18
CA SER A 80 42.33 20.36 -10.46
C SER A 80 43.35 21.48 -10.30
N PHE A 81 43.21 22.29 -9.26
CA PHE A 81 44.15 23.38 -8.97
C PHE A 81 45.56 22.83 -8.70
N ALA A 82 45.68 21.81 -7.83
CA ALA A 82 46.96 21.15 -7.54
C ALA A 82 47.60 20.57 -8.81
N GLY A 83 46.81 19.88 -9.65
CA GLY A 83 47.27 19.33 -10.92
C GLY A 83 47.84 20.40 -11.84
N VAL A 84 47.14 21.52 -12.01
CA VAL A 84 47.61 22.64 -12.85
C VAL A 84 48.89 23.28 -12.29
N VAL A 85 49.00 23.45 -10.96
CA VAL A 85 50.20 24.00 -10.34
C VAL A 85 51.41 23.09 -10.56
N LEU A 86 51.26 21.77 -10.37
CA LEU A 86 52.32 20.79 -10.60
C LEU A 86 52.77 20.76 -12.06
N LEU A 87 51.82 20.80 -13.01
CA LEU A 87 52.14 20.92 -14.43
C LEU A 87 52.98 22.17 -14.74
N ARG A 88 52.69 23.30 -14.09
CA ARG A 88 53.47 24.54 -14.25
C ARG A 88 54.87 24.47 -13.63
N GLN A 89 55.06 23.66 -12.58
CA GLN A 89 56.35 23.45 -11.93
C GLN A 89 57.25 22.45 -12.66
N GLY A 90 56.75 21.81 -13.73
CA GLY A 90 57.49 20.83 -14.52
C GLY A 90 57.33 19.38 -14.04
N THR A 91 56.53 19.12 -13.00
CA THR A 91 56.21 17.76 -12.52
C THR A 91 55.04 17.18 -13.31
N THR A 92 55.30 16.82 -14.57
CA THR A 92 54.27 16.42 -15.54
C THR A 92 53.48 15.18 -15.12
N ALA A 93 54.15 14.15 -14.60
CA ALA A 93 53.50 12.89 -14.22
C ALA A 93 52.48 13.07 -13.09
N GLU A 94 52.86 13.79 -12.03
CA GLU A 94 51.98 14.04 -10.90
C GLU A 94 50.81 14.95 -11.31
N GLY A 95 51.10 16.04 -12.02
CA GLY A 95 50.06 16.94 -12.51
C GLY A 95 49.01 16.25 -13.39
N VAL A 96 49.43 15.34 -14.28
CA VAL A 96 48.53 14.51 -15.10
C VAL A 96 47.71 13.55 -14.21
N LEU A 97 48.33 12.91 -13.21
CA LEU A 97 47.63 12.01 -12.30
C LEU A 97 46.47 12.71 -11.58
N TYR A 98 46.69 13.93 -11.07
CA TYR A 98 45.64 14.72 -10.42
C TYR A 98 44.46 15.01 -11.35
N LEU A 99 44.73 15.38 -12.62
CA LEU A 99 43.68 15.63 -13.60
C LEU A 99 42.91 14.35 -13.98
N VAL A 100 43.60 13.21 -14.06
CA VAL A 100 42.95 11.90 -14.27
C VAL A 100 42.04 11.53 -13.09
N LEU A 101 42.46 11.79 -11.85
CA LEU A 101 41.64 11.56 -10.66
C LEU A 101 40.37 12.44 -10.68
N VAL A 102 40.49 13.71 -11.07
CA VAL A 102 39.33 14.60 -11.26
C VAL A 102 38.37 14.04 -12.31
N ALA A 103 38.90 13.61 -13.47
CA ALA A 103 38.07 13.02 -14.52
C ALA A 103 37.35 11.74 -14.05
N ALA A 104 38.02 10.89 -13.27
CA ALA A 104 37.43 9.69 -12.69
C ALA A 104 36.31 10.02 -11.67
N LEU A 105 36.50 11.02 -10.81
CA LEU A 105 35.48 11.50 -9.87
C LEU A 105 34.24 12.04 -10.60
N LEU A 106 34.44 12.85 -11.64
CA LEU A 106 33.35 13.37 -12.46
C LEU A 106 32.60 12.25 -13.18
N ALA A 107 33.31 11.27 -13.76
CA ALA A 107 32.70 10.13 -14.43
C ALA A 107 31.87 9.28 -13.44
N PHE A 108 32.37 9.09 -12.22
CA PHE A 108 31.64 8.40 -11.15
C PHE A 108 30.34 9.13 -10.78
N GLU A 109 30.37 10.45 -10.58
CA GLU A 109 29.17 11.24 -10.27
C GLU A 109 28.13 11.20 -11.40
N VAL A 110 28.58 11.30 -12.66
CA VAL A 110 27.69 11.14 -13.82
C VAL A 110 27.08 9.72 -13.85
N GLY A 111 27.87 8.69 -13.59
CA GLY A 111 27.41 7.31 -13.50
C GLY A 111 26.36 7.11 -12.39
N LEU A 112 26.60 7.68 -11.21
CA LEU A 112 25.66 7.63 -10.09
C LEU A 112 24.36 8.37 -10.42
N ALA A 113 24.43 9.57 -11.01
CA ALA A 113 23.26 10.32 -11.43
C ALA A 113 22.42 9.54 -12.46
N LEU A 114 23.07 8.95 -13.46
CA LEU A 114 22.42 8.11 -14.46
C LEU A 114 21.76 6.88 -13.82
N TYR A 115 22.45 6.21 -12.91
CA TYR A 115 21.90 5.07 -12.15
C TYR A 115 20.62 5.47 -11.40
N LEU A 116 20.63 6.60 -10.69
CA LEU A 116 19.46 7.09 -9.95
C LEU A 116 18.28 7.41 -10.88
N ILE A 117 18.53 7.99 -12.05
CA ILE A 117 17.49 8.27 -13.06
C ILE A 117 16.90 6.97 -13.60
N LEU A 118 17.74 6.02 -14.02
CA LEU A 118 17.31 4.73 -14.54
C LEU A 118 16.54 3.93 -13.48
N ARG A 119 17.00 3.94 -12.24
CA ARG A 119 16.33 3.33 -11.09
C ARG A 119 14.94 3.92 -10.87
N LYS A 120 14.79 5.25 -10.85
CA LYS A 120 13.48 5.92 -10.73
C LYS A 120 12.54 5.54 -11.88
N ARG A 121 13.06 5.49 -13.11
CA ARG A 121 12.28 5.05 -14.29
C ARG A 121 11.82 3.60 -14.15
N LYS A 122 12.69 2.69 -13.67
CA LYS A 122 12.35 1.29 -13.42
C LYS A 122 11.25 1.14 -12.35
N ILE A 123 11.36 1.85 -11.22
CA ILE A 123 10.33 1.86 -10.18
C ILE A 123 9.00 2.37 -10.73
N ALA A 124 9.01 3.48 -11.48
CA ALA A 124 7.79 4.03 -12.08
C ALA A 124 7.12 3.04 -13.05
N ARG A 125 7.92 2.33 -13.85
CA ARG A 125 7.43 1.27 -14.75
C ARG A 125 6.79 0.12 -13.98
N LEU A 126 7.45 -0.39 -12.94
CA LEU A 126 6.92 -1.50 -12.13
C LEU A 126 5.63 -1.11 -11.38
N ILE A 127 5.52 0.14 -10.90
CA ILE A 127 4.27 0.67 -10.33
C ILE A 127 3.15 0.65 -11.38
N ALA A 128 3.43 1.15 -12.58
CA ALA A 128 2.44 1.19 -13.65
C ALA A 128 2.01 -0.22 -14.06
N GLU A 129 2.96 -1.15 -14.16
CA GLU A 129 2.71 -2.56 -14.47
C GLU A 129 1.87 -3.24 -13.39
N ALA A 130 2.20 -3.08 -12.10
CA ALA A 130 1.40 -3.63 -11.00
C ALA A 130 -0.04 -3.10 -11.03
N ARG A 131 -0.24 -1.80 -11.28
CA ARG A 131 -1.58 -1.20 -11.41
C ARG A 131 -2.36 -1.78 -12.57
N LEU A 132 -1.73 -1.86 -13.74
CA LEU A 132 -2.37 -2.40 -14.94
C LEU A 132 -2.76 -3.87 -14.73
N ALA A 133 -1.88 -4.65 -14.11
CA ALA A 133 -2.13 -6.06 -13.80
C ALA A 133 -3.28 -6.24 -12.79
N ILE A 134 -3.31 -5.47 -11.70
CA ILE A 134 -4.41 -5.49 -10.72
C ILE A 134 -5.74 -5.12 -11.40
N ASN A 135 -5.76 -4.07 -12.22
CA ASN A 135 -6.98 -3.66 -12.92
C ASN A 135 -7.46 -4.68 -13.96
N ALA A 136 -6.54 -5.47 -14.51
CA ALA A 136 -6.84 -6.55 -15.45
C ALA A 136 -7.11 -7.89 -14.74
N ALA A 137 -7.13 -7.93 -13.41
CA ALA A 137 -7.17 -9.15 -12.59
C ALA A 137 -6.08 -10.20 -12.94
N ASP A 138 -4.95 -9.75 -13.50
CA ASP A 138 -3.76 -10.59 -13.76
C ASP A 138 -2.89 -10.63 -12.49
N THR A 139 -3.29 -11.49 -11.55
CA THR A 139 -2.69 -11.57 -10.21
C THR A 139 -1.25 -12.05 -10.24
N ALA A 140 -0.90 -12.95 -11.16
CA ALA A 140 0.46 -13.44 -11.35
C ALA A 140 1.42 -12.29 -11.75
N ARG A 141 1.03 -11.49 -12.74
CA ARG A 141 1.83 -10.34 -13.17
C ARG A 141 1.87 -9.24 -12.12
N ALA A 142 0.77 -9.00 -11.41
CA ALA A 142 0.72 -8.06 -10.30
C ALA A 142 1.72 -8.44 -9.19
N ARG A 143 1.71 -9.71 -8.74
CA ARG A 143 2.63 -10.23 -7.73
C ARG A 143 4.08 -10.11 -8.18
N PHE A 144 4.39 -10.47 -9.43
CA PHE A 144 5.74 -10.35 -9.97
C PHE A 144 6.26 -8.90 -9.91
N ALA A 145 5.44 -7.93 -10.35
CA ALA A 145 5.80 -6.52 -10.30
C ALA A 145 5.97 -6.00 -8.87
N LEU A 146 5.08 -6.41 -7.94
CA LEU A 146 5.13 -6.04 -6.53
C LEU A 146 6.34 -6.62 -5.80
N HIS A 147 6.68 -7.90 -6.01
CA HIS A 147 7.90 -8.50 -5.47
C HIS A 147 9.16 -7.85 -6.05
N SER A 148 9.15 -7.50 -7.34
CA SER A 148 10.23 -6.73 -7.96
C SER A 148 10.39 -5.34 -7.33
N LEU A 149 9.29 -4.69 -6.93
CA LEU A 149 9.32 -3.42 -6.18
C LEU A 149 9.90 -3.59 -4.76
N ALA A 150 9.65 -4.72 -4.10
CA ALA A 150 10.16 -5.01 -2.77
C ALA A 150 11.70 -5.11 -2.71
N GLY A 151 12.34 -5.36 -3.85
CA GLY A 151 13.80 -5.36 -3.97
C GLY A 151 14.46 -3.98 -3.82
N PHE A 152 13.71 -2.87 -3.91
CA PHE A 152 14.25 -1.52 -3.78
C PHE A 152 14.22 -1.05 -2.32
N LEU A 153 15.30 -0.39 -1.88
CA LEU A 153 15.47 0.08 -0.50
C LEU A 153 14.31 0.96 0.00
N GLU A 154 13.74 1.82 -0.86
CA GLU A 154 12.63 2.70 -0.50
C GLU A 154 11.41 1.91 0.01
N TYR A 155 11.17 0.74 -0.57
CA TYR A 155 10.05 -0.12 -0.19
C TYR A 155 10.40 -1.11 0.91
N ARG A 156 11.69 -1.36 1.15
CA ARG A 156 12.12 -2.10 2.35
C ARG A 156 11.88 -1.29 3.63
N MET A 157 11.94 0.03 3.54
CA MET A 157 11.68 0.94 4.67
C MET A 157 10.19 1.15 4.93
N ASP A 158 9.35 1.05 3.89
CA ASP A 158 7.89 1.14 3.98
C ASP A 158 7.24 0.12 3.03
N ALA A 159 7.13 -1.11 3.51
CA ALA A 159 6.54 -2.21 2.75
C ALA A 159 5.00 -2.11 2.67
N SER A 160 4.36 -1.20 3.42
CA SER A 160 2.90 -1.17 3.61
C SER A 160 2.13 -1.14 2.28
N SER A 161 2.61 -0.35 1.32
CA SER A 161 1.97 -0.18 0.01
C SER A 161 2.12 -1.43 -0.87
N ILE A 162 3.25 -2.13 -0.76
CA ILE A 162 3.48 -3.38 -1.49
C ILE A 162 2.62 -4.49 -0.88
N THR A 163 2.65 -4.63 0.45
CA THR A 163 1.87 -5.66 1.15
C THR A 163 0.37 -5.44 0.94
N TYR A 164 -0.10 -4.19 0.90
CA TYR A 164 -1.46 -3.85 0.49
C TYR A 164 -1.76 -4.35 -0.92
N GLY A 165 -0.88 -4.07 -1.91
CA GLY A 165 -1.04 -4.54 -3.28
C GLY A 165 -1.08 -6.07 -3.40
N LEU A 166 -0.24 -6.77 -2.62
CA LEU A 166 -0.25 -8.23 -2.55
C LEU A 166 -1.56 -8.75 -1.94
N GLY A 167 -2.08 -8.07 -0.91
CA GLY A 167 -3.38 -8.38 -0.32
C GLY A 167 -4.54 -8.20 -1.30
N VAL A 168 -4.50 -7.15 -2.14
CA VAL A 168 -5.46 -6.97 -3.24
C VAL A 168 -5.35 -8.11 -4.26
N ALA A 169 -4.14 -8.48 -4.66
CA ALA A 169 -3.94 -9.60 -5.60
C ALA A 169 -4.44 -10.94 -5.02
N ALA A 170 -4.21 -11.20 -3.72
CA ALA A 170 -4.75 -12.40 -3.05
C ALA A 170 -6.29 -12.39 -2.99
N LEU A 171 -6.90 -11.22 -2.76
CA LEU A 171 -8.35 -11.11 -2.78
C LEU A 171 -8.94 -11.39 -4.18
N LEU A 172 -8.27 -10.92 -5.24
CA LEU A 172 -8.65 -11.20 -6.63
C LEU A 172 -8.51 -12.68 -7.00
N ASP A 173 -7.59 -13.40 -6.37
CA ASP A 173 -7.47 -14.87 -6.47
C ASP A 173 -8.55 -15.62 -5.66
N GLY A 174 -9.41 -14.90 -4.93
CA GLY A 174 -10.41 -15.49 -4.02
C GLY A 174 -9.85 -15.94 -2.67
N ASP A 175 -8.55 -15.78 -2.41
CA ASP A 175 -7.92 -16.14 -1.14
C ASP A 175 -8.11 -15.02 -0.10
N SER A 176 -9.29 -14.99 0.50
CA SER A 176 -9.65 -14.02 1.53
C SER A 176 -8.81 -14.15 2.80
N GLY A 177 -8.30 -15.36 3.12
CA GLY A 177 -7.48 -15.61 4.30
C GLY A 177 -6.12 -14.95 4.17
N GLU A 178 -5.45 -15.21 3.05
CA GLU A 178 -4.16 -14.59 2.71
C GLU A 178 -4.28 -13.08 2.52
N ALA A 179 -5.36 -12.61 1.88
CA ALA A 179 -5.66 -11.19 1.76
C ALA A 179 -5.73 -10.52 3.13
N LEU A 180 -6.50 -11.06 4.09
CA LEU A 180 -6.60 -10.49 5.44
C LEU A 180 -5.28 -10.52 6.22
N ARG A 181 -4.42 -11.52 6.00
CA ARG A 181 -3.08 -11.59 6.59
C ARG A 181 -2.19 -10.46 6.05
N LEU A 182 -2.08 -10.36 4.73
CA LEU A 182 -1.27 -9.33 4.05
C LEU A 182 -1.76 -7.92 4.37
N LEU A 183 -3.08 -7.68 4.36
CA LEU A 183 -3.63 -6.37 4.71
C LEU A 183 -3.42 -6.01 6.19
N ARG A 184 -3.28 -7.00 7.08
CA ARG A 184 -2.90 -6.74 8.48
C ARG A 184 -1.43 -6.35 8.57
N GLU A 185 -0.56 -7.02 7.81
CA GLU A 185 0.87 -6.71 7.72
C GLU A 185 1.14 -5.35 7.07
N ALA A 186 0.25 -4.87 6.20
CA ALA A 186 0.28 -3.50 5.68
C ALA A 186 0.06 -2.42 6.78
N GLY A 187 -0.30 -2.82 8.00
CA GLY A 187 -0.33 -1.95 9.18
C GLY A 187 -1.41 -0.87 9.12
N ALA A 188 -1.01 0.36 9.44
CA ALA A 188 -1.88 1.53 9.52
C ALA A 188 -2.24 2.17 8.16
N ASN A 189 -1.93 1.50 7.05
CA ASN A 189 -2.29 2.00 5.73
C ASN A 189 -3.81 2.11 5.61
N ALA A 190 -4.34 3.32 5.39
CA ALA A 190 -5.78 3.58 5.37
C ALA A 190 -6.52 2.73 4.33
N ALA A 191 -5.93 2.50 3.15
CA ALA A 191 -6.53 1.66 2.10
C ALA A 191 -6.56 0.18 2.51
N ALA A 192 -5.56 -0.28 3.28
CA ALA A 192 -5.57 -1.65 3.82
C ALA A 192 -6.61 -1.82 4.93
N VAL A 193 -6.78 -0.80 5.79
CA VAL A 193 -7.83 -0.77 6.82
C VAL A 193 -9.22 -0.78 6.17
N GLU A 194 -9.43 0.06 5.16
CA GLU A 194 -10.68 0.14 4.37
C GLU A 194 -11.02 -1.24 3.78
N LEU A 195 -10.09 -1.85 3.05
CA LEU A 195 -10.34 -3.13 2.39
C LEU A 195 -10.62 -4.26 3.40
N ARG A 196 -9.92 -4.29 4.54
CA ARG A 196 -10.20 -5.24 5.62
C ARG A 196 -11.57 -5.03 6.24
N ALA A 197 -11.97 -3.79 6.46
CA ALA A 197 -13.29 -3.47 6.99
C ALA A 197 -14.38 -3.92 6.01
N LEU A 198 -14.16 -3.72 4.71
CA LEU A 198 -15.08 -4.16 3.67
C LEU A 198 -15.21 -5.69 3.60
N ILE A 199 -14.09 -6.43 3.68
CA ILE A 199 -14.11 -7.90 3.78
C ILE A 199 -14.89 -8.36 5.02
N HIS A 200 -14.74 -7.67 6.15
CA HIS A 200 -15.51 -8.01 7.36
C HIS A 200 -17.00 -7.67 7.21
N LEU A 201 -17.35 -6.57 6.54
CA LEU A 201 -18.74 -6.23 6.24
C LEU A 201 -19.41 -7.26 5.33
N SER A 202 -18.73 -7.70 4.26
CA SER A 202 -19.28 -8.73 3.37
C SER A 202 -19.48 -10.08 4.06
N GLN A 203 -18.73 -10.34 5.14
CA GLN A 203 -18.89 -11.50 6.01
C GLN A 203 -19.94 -11.31 7.13
N GLY A 204 -20.65 -10.18 7.17
CA GLY A 204 -21.61 -9.85 8.24
C GLY A 204 -20.97 -9.50 9.60
N MET A 205 -19.65 -9.35 9.66
CA MET A 205 -18.91 -9.01 10.89
C MET A 205 -18.89 -7.50 11.15
N THR A 206 -20.07 -6.88 11.20
CA THR A 206 -20.23 -5.41 11.23
C THR A 206 -19.55 -4.73 12.42
N GLU A 207 -19.60 -5.34 13.61
CA GLU A 207 -18.93 -4.79 14.81
C GLU A 207 -17.40 -4.80 14.67
N ARG A 208 -16.83 -5.83 14.02
CA ARG A 208 -15.40 -5.92 13.78
C ARG A 208 -14.95 -4.88 12.76
N ALA A 209 -15.71 -4.72 11.68
CA ALA A 209 -15.49 -3.66 10.69
C ALA A 209 -15.56 -2.27 11.34
N THR A 210 -16.58 -2.00 12.16
CA THR A 210 -16.75 -0.73 12.89
C THR A 210 -15.54 -0.41 13.78
N ARG A 211 -15.09 -1.37 14.60
CA ARG A 211 -13.90 -1.17 15.47
C ARG A 211 -12.65 -0.90 14.66
N LEU A 212 -12.45 -1.65 13.57
CA LEU A 212 -11.29 -1.51 12.70
C LEU A 212 -11.26 -0.13 12.03
N THR A 213 -12.38 0.32 11.48
CA THR A 213 -12.49 1.64 10.82
C THR A 213 -12.31 2.78 11.82
N LYS A 214 -12.88 2.68 13.03
CA LYS A 214 -12.64 3.67 14.11
C LYS A 214 -11.15 3.79 14.47
N ALA A 215 -10.46 2.66 14.63
CA ALA A 215 -9.02 2.66 14.86
C ALA A 215 -8.25 3.29 13.68
N GLY A 216 -8.66 3.03 12.45
CA GLY A 216 -8.12 3.68 11.26
C GLY A 216 -8.29 5.19 11.27
N LEU A 217 -9.47 5.69 11.66
CA LEU A 217 -9.75 7.13 11.76
C LEU A 217 -8.92 7.81 12.85
N THR A 218 -8.61 7.12 13.96
CA THR A 218 -7.69 7.66 14.98
C THR A 218 -6.29 7.90 14.40
N LEU A 219 -5.84 7.04 13.49
CA LEU A 219 -4.52 7.14 12.86
C LEU A 219 -4.51 8.08 11.64
N SER A 220 -5.64 8.21 10.94
CA SER A 220 -5.79 8.97 9.71
C SER A 220 -7.15 9.70 9.66
N PRO A 221 -7.36 10.72 10.52
CA PRO A 221 -8.63 11.43 10.61
C PRO A 221 -8.96 12.23 9.34
N GLY A 222 -7.94 12.51 8.52
CA GLY A 222 -8.04 13.25 7.27
C GLY A 222 -8.53 12.45 6.06
N GLU A 223 -8.75 11.14 6.20
CA GLU A 223 -9.08 10.25 5.07
C GLU A 223 -10.60 10.12 4.88
N PRO A 224 -11.20 10.73 3.83
CA PRO A 224 -12.66 10.75 3.67
C PRO A 224 -13.27 9.36 3.47
N ARG A 225 -12.51 8.43 2.86
CA ARG A 225 -12.96 7.05 2.63
C ARG A 225 -13.28 6.31 3.92
N LEU A 226 -12.47 6.52 4.96
CA LEU A 226 -12.71 5.88 6.25
C LEU A 226 -13.97 6.42 6.95
N TRP A 227 -14.37 7.67 6.70
CA TRP A 227 -15.64 8.21 7.18
C TRP A 227 -16.83 7.56 6.48
N VAL A 228 -16.76 7.41 5.15
CA VAL A 228 -17.80 6.72 4.38
C VAL A 228 -17.88 5.25 4.77
N MET A 229 -16.75 4.58 4.96
CA MET A 229 -16.68 3.20 5.46
C MET A 229 -17.30 3.06 6.85
N LEU A 230 -17.06 4.02 7.76
CA LEU A 230 -17.65 3.99 9.09
C LEU A 230 -19.18 4.18 9.02
N ALA A 231 -19.65 5.11 8.19
CA ALA A 231 -21.09 5.30 7.96
C ALA A 231 -21.73 4.03 7.38
N ALA A 232 -21.07 3.36 6.43
CA ALA A 232 -21.51 2.08 5.88
C ALA A 232 -21.59 0.98 6.96
N CYS A 233 -20.63 0.95 7.89
CA CYS A 233 -20.69 0.05 9.04
C CYS A 233 -21.90 0.34 9.96
N HIS A 234 -22.17 1.63 10.24
CA HIS A 234 -23.33 2.02 11.04
C HIS A 234 -24.66 1.65 10.36
N GLN A 235 -24.76 1.88 9.04
CA GLN A 235 -25.95 1.49 8.27
C GLN A 235 -26.14 -0.04 8.27
N ALA A 236 -25.08 -0.82 8.06
CA ALA A 236 -25.13 -2.27 8.15
C ALA A 236 -25.51 -2.79 9.56
N ALA A 237 -25.26 -2.00 10.60
CA ALA A 237 -25.68 -2.26 11.98
C ALA A 237 -27.10 -1.76 12.30
N ARG A 238 -27.87 -1.31 11.29
CA ARG A 238 -29.20 -0.69 11.44
C ARG A 238 -29.21 0.59 12.28
N ARG A 239 -28.10 1.34 12.28
CA ARG A 239 -27.97 2.65 12.93
C ARG A 239 -27.92 3.75 11.87
N GLU A 240 -29.06 3.97 11.21
CA GLU A 240 -29.14 4.88 10.06
C GLU A 240 -28.90 6.34 10.43
N ASP A 241 -29.39 6.78 11.60
CA ASP A 241 -29.18 8.14 12.10
C ASP A 241 -27.70 8.47 12.34
N ASP A 242 -26.95 7.49 12.86
CA ASP A 242 -25.50 7.60 13.05
C ASP A 242 -24.78 7.73 11.70
N ALA A 243 -25.20 6.92 10.72
CA ALA A 243 -24.62 6.94 9.37
C ALA A 243 -24.84 8.30 8.69
N ARG A 244 -26.07 8.84 8.74
CA ARG A 244 -26.40 10.18 8.22
C ARG A 244 -25.57 11.26 8.91
N THR A 245 -25.50 11.23 10.24
CA THR A 245 -24.71 12.19 11.03
C THR A 245 -23.23 12.17 10.65
N LEU A 246 -22.66 10.99 10.38
CA LEU A 246 -21.26 10.86 9.95
C LEU A 246 -21.03 11.42 8.55
N ILE A 247 -21.92 11.14 7.60
CA ILE A 247 -21.81 11.67 6.24
C ILE A 247 -22.00 13.18 6.21
N ASP A 248 -22.91 13.74 6.99
CA ASP A 248 -23.08 15.20 7.10
C ASP A 248 -21.83 15.89 7.64
N LYS A 249 -21.19 15.30 8.65
CA LYS A 249 -19.89 15.78 9.15
C LYS A 249 -18.83 15.70 8.04
N ALA A 250 -18.76 14.59 7.32
CA ALA A 250 -17.83 14.41 6.23
C ALA A 250 -18.07 15.41 5.08
N ARG A 251 -19.32 15.72 4.72
CA ARG A 251 -19.68 16.73 3.69
C ARG A 251 -19.21 18.12 4.07
N LYS A 252 -19.36 18.50 5.34
CA LYS A 252 -18.89 19.80 5.86
C LYS A 252 -17.36 19.90 5.79
N GLN A 253 -16.66 18.81 6.10
CA GLN A 253 -15.19 18.78 6.10
C GLN A 253 -14.59 18.63 4.69
N TRP A 254 -15.26 17.91 3.79
CA TRP A 254 -14.80 17.61 2.43
C TRP A 254 -15.89 17.85 1.37
N PRO A 255 -16.34 19.09 1.18
CA PRO A 255 -17.47 19.40 0.29
C PRO A 255 -17.23 19.02 -1.18
N ASN A 256 -15.96 18.96 -1.61
CA ASN A 256 -15.58 18.71 -2.99
C ASN A 256 -15.16 17.25 -3.27
N VAL A 257 -15.22 16.36 -2.27
CA VAL A 257 -14.84 14.95 -2.47
C VAL A 257 -16.03 14.18 -3.03
N GLY A 258 -15.94 13.77 -4.30
CA GLY A 258 -17.03 13.11 -5.03
C GLY A 258 -17.60 11.87 -4.34
N LEU A 259 -16.75 11.07 -3.68
CA LEU A 259 -17.19 9.90 -2.91
C LEU A 259 -18.13 10.27 -1.75
N VAL A 260 -17.80 11.32 -0.99
CA VAL A 260 -18.60 11.78 0.15
C VAL A 260 -19.94 12.34 -0.33
N ARG A 261 -19.93 13.09 -1.45
CA ARG A 261 -21.16 13.59 -2.08
C ARG A 261 -22.08 12.45 -2.52
N ARG A 262 -21.56 11.46 -3.25
CA ARG A 262 -22.33 10.28 -3.70
C ARG A 262 -22.86 9.45 -2.52
N ALA A 263 -22.09 9.31 -1.45
CA ALA A 263 -22.55 8.63 -0.24
C ALA A 263 -23.72 9.38 0.43
N GLY A 264 -23.68 10.71 0.45
CA GLY A 264 -24.79 11.54 0.92
C GLY A 264 -26.05 11.35 0.07
N GLU A 265 -25.92 11.52 -1.24
CA GLU A 265 -27.01 11.31 -2.21
C GLU A 265 -27.62 9.91 -2.05
N MET A 266 -26.79 8.87 -1.97
CA MET A 266 -27.26 7.50 -1.80
C MET A 266 -28.01 7.29 -0.47
N LEU A 267 -27.56 7.87 0.64
CA LEU A 267 -28.30 7.80 1.91
C LEU A 267 -29.63 8.58 1.86
N ASP A 268 -29.64 9.74 1.22
CA ASP A 268 -30.85 10.56 1.04
C ASP A 268 -31.91 9.81 0.23
N ASP A 269 -31.48 9.03 -0.76
CA ASP A 269 -32.33 8.15 -1.59
C ASP A 269 -32.69 6.81 -0.92
N GLY A 270 -32.20 6.54 0.29
CA GLY A 270 -32.43 5.27 1.01
C GLY A 270 -31.61 4.07 0.49
N GLY A 271 -30.57 4.33 -0.30
CA GLY A 271 -29.64 3.32 -0.80
C GLY A 271 -28.69 2.76 0.26
N TYR A 272 -28.09 1.60 -0.04
CA TYR A 272 -27.17 0.88 0.84
C TYR A 272 -25.70 1.23 0.58
N LEU A 273 -25.05 1.97 1.49
CA LEU A 273 -23.67 2.45 1.34
C LEU A 273 -22.62 1.35 1.09
N PRO A 274 -22.71 0.14 1.67
CA PRO A 274 -21.79 -0.93 1.31
C PRO A 274 -21.76 -1.24 -0.19
N ASP A 275 -22.89 -1.12 -0.90
CA ASP A 275 -22.92 -1.34 -2.35
C ASP A 275 -22.11 -0.29 -3.11
N LEU A 276 -22.12 0.97 -2.66
CA LEU A 276 -21.27 2.02 -3.22
C LEU A 276 -19.78 1.71 -3.05
N LEU A 277 -19.40 1.14 -1.91
CA LEU A 277 -18.01 0.78 -1.60
C LEU A 277 -17.57 -0.48 -2.34
N LEU A 278 -18.46 -1.46 -2.47
CA LEU A 278 -18.24 -2.67 -3.28
C LEU A 278 -18.10 -2.32 -4.76
N ALA A 279 -18.96 -1.44 -5.29
CA ALA A 279 -18.87 -0.98 -6.68
C ALA A 279 -17.60 -0.17 -6.99
N ALA A 280 -16.93 0.37 -5.96
CA ALA A 280 -15.64 1.03 -6.10
C ALA A 280 -14.46 0.04 -6.09
N MET A 281 -14.70 -1.26 -5.84
CA MET A 281 -13.67 -2.28 -5.90
C MET A 281 -13.37 -2.72 -7.33
N PRO A 282 -12.08 -2.97 -7.67
CA PRO A 282 -11.71 -3.46 -8.97
C PRO A 282 -12.09 -4.94 -9.09
N GLY A 283 -12.84 -5.30 -10.13
CA GLY A 283 -13.05 -6.69 -10.54
C GLY A 283 -14.11 -7.48 -9.77
N MET A 284 -14.97 -6.82 -8.99
CA MET A 284 -16.24 -7.41 -8.51
C MET A 284 -17.45 -6.86 -9.28
#